data_AF-A0A914WMK0-F1
#
_entry.id   AF-A0A914WMK0-F1
#
_cell.length_a   1.000
_cell.length_b   1.000
_cell.length_c   1.000
_cell.angle_alpha   90.00
_cell.angle_beta   90.00
_cell.angle_gamma   90.00
#
_symmetry.space_group_name_H-M   'P 1'
#
loop_
_entity.id
_entity.type
_entity.pdbx_description
1 polymer ?
#
loop_
_entity_poly.entity_id
_entity_poly.type
_entity_poly.pdbx_seq_one_letter_code
_entity_poly.pdbx_strand_id
1 'polypeptide(L)'
;MVVCYCLHFTGKQPAVIDIFGTGGGLMEHRAALLSSKGFAVLSLAYFDYKDLPKNMDELELNYFEEAIDWLSSLPNTSDRLGFIGTSLGASIAVLAGIHYPKLRAVVPINGFHMLDSFNPMKVNGIPFHTASGDLQHLDLKDGILRYSSFLASIPTSEETIFRIETCPKDTYWHFLTSGDDQACCSEKSARILEKRLIDAGKGDQVQVSILKNTGHLLEPPYMPHCEKSWHKHVGSYMVWGGDKYNQAKGQEDMWNKLIAFFSDKLGSPPALPPFSGAFKKSSL
;
A
#
# COMPACT_ATOMS: atom_id res chain seq x y z
N MET A 1 -12.07 -14.24 3.65
CA MET A 1 -11.22 -14.90 4.69
C MET A 1 -9.85 -14.21 4.75
N VAL A 2 -9.33 -13.94 5.95
CA VAL A 2 -8.13 -13.10 6.20
C VAL A 2 -7.10 -13.84 7.03
N VAL A 3 -5.82 -13.44 7.00
CA VAL A 3 -4.80 -13.94 7.93
C VAL A 3 -4.30 -12.80 8.79
N CYS A 4 -4.48 -12.93 10.11
CA CYS A 4 -3.99 -11.97 11.08
C CYS A 4 -2.77 -12.55 11.80
N TYR A 5 -1.65 -11.88 11.62
CA TYR A 5 -0.39 -12.16 12.28
C TYR A 5 -0.31 -11.37 13.58
N CYS A 6 -0.68 -12.02 14.67
CA CYS A 6 -0.52 -11.51 16.03
C CYS A 6 0.43 -12.42 16.79
N LEU A 7 1.54 -11.85 17.25
CA LEU A 7 2.39 -12.53 18.23
C LEU A 7 1.73 -12.36 19.60
N HIS A 8 1.68 -13.44 20.39
CA HIS A 8 1.11 -13.39 21.74
C HIS A 8 1.99 -12.52 22.65
N PHE A 9 1.61 -11.25 22.81
CA PHE A 9 2.18 -10.34 23.79
C PHE A 9 1.18 -10.07 24.91
N THR A 10 1.70 -9.73 26.09
CA THR A 10 0.89 -9.21 27.20
C THR A 10 0.62 -7.72 26.95
N GLY A 11 -0.41 -7.38 26.15
CA GLY A 11 -0.84 -6.00 25.93
C GLY A 11 -1.45 -5.73 24.55
N LYS A 12 -2.03 -4.53 24.38
CA LYS A 12 -2.51 -4.06 23.08
C LYS A 12 -1.33 -3.66 22.19
N GLN A 13 -1.26 -4.26 21.01
CA GLN A 13 -0.23 -3.98 20.02
C GLN A 13 -0.72 -2.91 19.03
N PRO A 14 0.20 -2.08 18.49
CA PRO A 14 -0.10 -1.27 17.33
C PRO A 14 -0.48 -2.21 16.16
N ALA A 15 -1.62 -1.94 15.55
CA ALA A 15 -2.21 -2.83 14.56
C ALA A 15 -2.25 -2.19 13.16
N VAL A 16 -1.99 -2.99 12.13
CA VAL A 16 -1.83 -2.55 10.74
C VAL A 16 -2.61 -3.47 9.80
N ILE A 17 -3.29 -2.87 8.82
CA ILE A 17 -3.87 -3.60 7.68
C ILE A 17 -2.88 -3.53 6.52
N ASP A 18 -2.61 -4.67 5.91
CA ASP A 18 -1.66 -4.84 4.80
C ASP A 18 -2.37 -5.38 3.56
N ILE A 19 -2.33 -4.61 2.47
CA ILE A 19 -2.84 -5.01 1.15
C ILE A 19 -1.85 -4.73 0.03
N PHE A 20 -1.99 -5.48 -1.05
CA PHE A 20 -1.20 -5.32 -2.28
C PHE A 20 -2.10 -4.91 -3.45
N GLY A 21 -1.51 -4.78 -4.64
CA GLY A 21 -2.20 -4.37 -5.86
C GLY A 21 -2.98 -5.50 -6.56
N THR A 22 -3.13 -5.34 -7.87
CA THR A 22 -4.00 -6.11 -8.78
C THR A 22 -3.52 -7.54 -9.08
N GLY A 23 -2.69 -8.13 -8.23
CA GLY A 23 -2.26 -9.52 -8.35
C GLY A 23 -3.35 -10.53 -7.97
N GLY A 24 -4.31 -10.14 -7.13
CA GLY A 24 -5.28 -11.03 -6.51
C GLY A 24 -4.64 -11.93 -5.46
N GLY A 25 -5.42 -12.84 -4.88
CA GLY A 25 -4.90 -13.78 -3.89
C GLY A 25 -4.62 -13.11 -2.54
N LEU A 26 -3.82 -13.78 -1.72
CA LEU A 26 -3.40 -13.32 -0.39
C LEU A 26 -1.86 -13.36 -0.29
N MET A 27 -1.24 -12.20 -0.09
CA MET A 27 0.20 -12.06 0.08
C MET A 27 0.51 -11.75 1.54
N GLU A 28 1.27 -12.66 2.18
CA GLU A 28 1.41 -12.67 3.63
C GLU A 28 2.82 -12.27 4.10
N HIS A 29 3.80 -12.22 3.19
CA HIS A 29 5.22 -12.04 3.54
C HIS A 29 5.51 -10.70 4.22
N ARG A 30 4.92 -9.60 3.74
CA ARG A 30 5.11 -8.28 4.36
C ARG A 30 4.44 -8.22 5.74
N ALA A 31 3.21 -8.69 5.86
CA ALA A 31 2.51 -8.78 7.13
C ALA A 31 3.26 -9.60 8.18
N ALA A 32 3.77 -10.78 7.80
CA ALA A 32 4.56 -11.64 8.68
C ALA A 32 5.85 -10.94 9.16
N LEU A 33 6.54 -10.24 8.26
CA LEU A 33 7.75 -9.50 8.60
C LEU A 33 7.48 -8.27 9.47
N LEU A 34 6.40 -7.52 9.23
CA LEU A 34 5.97 -6.44 10.12
C LEU A 34 5.57 -7.00 11.49
N SER A 35 4.91 -8.16 11.54
CA SER A 35 4.57 -8.82 12.80
C SER A 35 5.83 -9.23 13.58
N SER A 36 6.91 -9.63 12.90
CA SER A 36 8.23 -9.85 13.51
C SER A 36 8.88 -8.58 14.08
N LYS A 37 8.26 -7.41 13.90
CA LYS A 37 8.64 -6.14 14.55
C LYS A 37 7.71 -5.79 15.71
N GLY A 38 6.74 -6.65 16.03
CA GLY A 38 5.83 -6.54 17.17
C GLY A 38 4.51 -5.84 16.85
N PHE A 39 4.20 -5.56 15.58
CA PHE A 39 2.88 -5.11 15.13
C PHE A 39 1.90 -6.29 15.06
N ALA A 40 0.62 -6.03 15.30
CA ALA A 40 -0.47 -6.94 14.92
C ALA A 40 -0.87 -6.63 13.47
N VAL A 41 -0.69 -7.56 12.53
CA VAL A 41 -0.84 -7.24 11.11
C VAL A 41 -1.85 -8.13 10.42
N LEU A 42 -2.86 -7.52 9.82
CA LEU A 42 -3.86 -8.18 9.01
C LEU A 42 -3.43 -8.17 7.54
N SER A 43 -3.02 -9.31 7.00
CA SER A 43 -2.93 -9.49 5.55
C SER A 43 -4.34 -9.70 5.00
N LEU A 44 -4.77 -8.80 4.11
CA LEU A 44 -6.14 -8.75 3.62
C LEU A 44 -6.17 -8.93 2.09
N ALA A 45 -6.77 -10.05 1.66
CA ALA A 45 -7.19 -10.24 0.28
C ALA A 45 -8.51 -9.49 0.02
N TYR A 46 -8.73 -9.03 -1.21
CA TYR A 46 -9.98 -8.36 -1.60
C TYR A 46 -10.56 -8.86 -2.94
N PHE A 47 -9.84 -9.70 -3.69
CA PHE A 47 -10.34 -10.41 -4.86
C PHE A 47 -9.46 -11.62 -5.22
N ASP A 48 -9.97 -12.50 -6.08
CA ASP A 48 -9.33 -13.72 -6.59
C ASP A 48 -8.71 -14.61 -5.50
N TYR A 49 -9.42 -14.73 -4.37
CA TYR A 49 -8.99 -15.55 -3.24
C TYR A 49 -10.19 -16.22 -2.57
N LYS A 50 -10.20 -17.56 -2.56
CA LYS A 50 -11.27 -18.38 -1.97
C LYS A 50 -12.67 -17.96 -2.48
N ASP A 51 -13.51 -17.48 -1.57
CA ASP A 51 -14.90 -17.06 -1.74
C ASP A 51 -15.07 -15.60 -2.17
N LEU A 52 -13.97 -14.83 -2.26
CA LEU A 52 -14.01 -13.46 -2.77
C LEU A 52 -14.29 -13.43 -4.28
N PRO A 53 -14.82 -12.29 -4.79
CA PRO A 53 -15.02 -12.09 -6.23
C PRO A 53 -13.77 -12.41 -7.04
N LYS A 54 -13.95 -12.98 -8.24
CA LYS A 54 -12.82 -13.34 -9.12
C LYS A 54 -12.13 -12.12 -9.74
N ASN A 55 -12.88 -11.04 -9.92
CA ASN A 55 -12.43 -9.79 -10.51
C ASN A 55 -12.80 -8.62 -9.58
N MET A 56 -12.39 -7.41 -9.95
CA MET A 56 -12.60 -6.19 -9.15
C MET A 56 -13.81 -5.36 -9.61
N ASP A 57 -14.69 -5.91 -10.46
CA ASP A 57 -15.81 -5.19 -11.09
C ASP A 57 -16.80 -4.57 -10.08
N GLU A 58 -16.87 -5.14 -8.87
CA GLU A 58 -17.77 -4.73 -7.79
C GLU A 58 -17.02 -4.30 -6.52
N LEU A 59 -15.78 -3.81 -6.65
CA LEU A 59 -14.97 -3.44 -5.48
C LEU A 59 -15.60 -2.27 -4.71
N GLU A 60 -16.04 -2.54 -3.48
CA GLU A 60 -16.62 -1.56 -2.56
C GLU A 60 -15.64 -1.20 -1.45
N LEU A 61 -15.53 0.09 -1.13
CA LEU A 61 -14.66 0.56 -0.04
C LEU A 61 -15.12 0.02 1.33
N ASN A 62 -16.42 -0.23 1.51
CA ASN A 62 -17.01 -0.74 2.75
C ASN A 62 -16.45 -2.11 3.16
N TYR A 63 -15.95 -2.92 2.21
CA TYR A 63 -15.25 -4.16 2.53
C TYR A 63 -14.03 -3.93 3.44
N PHE A 64 -13.33 -2.81 3.24
CA PHE A 64 -12.17 -2.44 4.04
C PHE A 64 -12.58 -1.85 5.40
N GLU A 65 -13.75 -1.23 5.51
CA GLU A 65 -14.33 -0.80 6.79
C GLU A 65 -14.55 -2.00 7.72
N GLU A 66 -15.13 -3.08 7.20
CA GLU A 66 -15.35 -4.30 7.98
C GLU A 66 -14.03 -4.88 8.52
N ALA A 67 -12.97 -4.85 7.72
CA ALA A 67 -11.64 -5.30 8.13
C ALA A 67 -11.02 -4.38 9.20
N ILE A 68 -11.19 -3.07 9.07
CA ILE A 68 -10.78 -2.05 10.05
C ILE A 68 -11.51 -2.28 11.38
N ASP A 69 -12.82 -2.45 11.33
CA ASP A 69 -13.65 -2.68 12.50
C ASP A 69 -13.29 -4.00 13.18
N TRP A 70 -13.17 -5.07 12.41
CA TRP A 70 -12.77 -6.38 12.91
C TRP A 70 -11.41 -6.31 13.60
N LEU A 71 -10.38 -5.74 12.95
CA LEU A 71 -9.04 -5.66 13.52
C LEU A 71 -9.04 -4.80 14.81
N SER A 72 -9.78 -3.69 14.83
CA SER A 72 -9.91 -2.82 16.01
C SER A 72 -10.67 -3.49 17.17
N SER A 73 -11.47 -4.52 16.90
CA SER A 73 -12.26 -5.24 17.90
C SER A 73 -11.47 -6.32 18.66
N LEU A 74 -10.30 -6.71 18.15
CA LEU A 74 -9.50 -7.76 18.78
C LEU A 74 -8.96 -7.30 20.15
N PRO A 75 -8.91 -8.19 21.15
CA PRO A 75 -8.50 -7.82 22.51
C PRO A 75 -7.06 -7.31 22.60
N ASN A 76 -6.19 -7.75 21.69
CA ASN A 76 -4.76 -7.47 21.67
C ASN A 76 -4.37 -6.36 20.68
N THR A 77 -5.32 -5.61 20.12
CA THR A 77 -5.03 -4.52 19.17
C THR A 77 -5.43 -3.17 19.74
N SER A 78 -4.73 -2.13 19.30
CA SER A 78 -5.12 -0.74 19.56
C SER A 78 -6.39 -0.35 18.78
N ASP A 79 -7.09 0.67 19.28
CA ASP A 79 -8.24 1.30 18.62
C ASP A 79 -7.85 2.18 17.42
N ARG A 80 -6.58 2.61 17.38
CA ARG A 80 -5.97 3.37 16.29
C ARG A 80 -5.12 2.46 15.43
N LEU A 81 -5.40 2.43 14.12
CA LEU A 81 -4.82 1.48 13.19
C LEU A 81 -3.94 2.16 12.14
N GLY A 82 -2.98 1.37 11.64
CA GLY A 82 -2.23 1.66 10.43
C GLY A 82 -2.87 0.99 9.21
N PHE A 83 -2.63 1.57 8.03
CA PHE A 83 -3.01 0.96 6.76
C PHE A 83 -1.85 1.13 5.76
N ILE A 84 -1.32 0.01 5.25
CA ILE A 84 -0.29 0.00 4.20
C ILE A 84 -0.85 -0.67 2.94
N GLY A 85 -0.61 -0.02 1.80
CA GLY A 85 -1.05 -0.49 0.50
C GLY A 85 0.03 -0.32 -0.55
N THR A 86 0.08 -1.20 -1.55
CA THR A 86 1.00 -1.07 -2.70
C THR A 86 0.24 -1.05 -4.01
N SER A 87 0.67 -0.20 -4.96
CA SER A 87 0.05 -0.07 -6.29
C SER A 87 -1.44 0.30 -6.17
N LEU A 88 -2.38 -0.43 -6.76
CA LEU A 88 -3.82 -0.19 -6.52
C LEU A 88 -4.18 -0.23 -5.03
N GLY A 89 -3.55 -1.10 -4.25
CA GLY A 89 -3.72 -1.15 -2.80
C GLY A 89 -3.33 0.16 -2.10
N ALA A 90 -2.39 0.92 -2.65
CA ALA A 90 -2.02 2.23 -2.12
C ALA A 90 -3.13 3.27 -2.35
N SER A 91 -3.82 3.23 -3.50
CA SER A 91 -5.00 4.07 -3.74
C SER A 91 -6.18 3.70 -2.84
N ILE A 92 -6.40 2.40 -2.63
CA ILE A 92 -7.39 1.91 -1.65
C ILE A 92 -7.03 2.43 -0.24
N ALA A 93 -5.76 2.38 0.16
CA ALA A 93 -5.30 2.90 1.44
C ALA A 93 -5.54 4.42 1.57
N VAL A 94 -5.32 5.19 0.49
CA VAL A 94 -5.65 6.63 0.47
C VAL A 94 -7.14 6.87 0.67
N LEU A 95 -8.00 6.19 -0.10
CA LEU A 95 -9.45 6.30 0.05
C LEU A 95 -9.90 5.88 1.45
N ALA A 96 -9.40 4.77 1.98
CA ALA A 96 -9.70 4.31 3.32
C ALA A 96 -9.30 5.37 4.37
N GLY A 97 -8.11 5.96 4.25
CA GLY A 97 -7.64 7.02 5.15
C GLY A 97 -8.44 8.32 5.07
N ILE A 98 -9.09 8.59 3.94
CA ILE A 98 -10.03 9.72 3.78
C ILE A 98 -11.35 9.44 4.50
N HIS A 99 -11.82 8.20 4.46
CA HIS A 99 -13.18 7.85 4.88
C HIS A 99 -13.29 7.29 6.31
N TYR A 100 -12.24 6.67 6.87
CA TYR A 100 -12.34 5.92 8.12
C TYR A 100 -11.49 6.52 9.27
N PRO A 101 -12.12 7.19 10.26
CA PRO A 101 -11.43 7.84 11.39
C PRO A 101 -10.56 6.96 12.27
N LYS A 102 -10.75 5.63 12.25
CA LYS A 102 -9.89 4.68 12.98
C LYS A 102 -8.47 4.57 12.39
N LEU A 103 -8.29 5.00 11.15
CA LEU A 103 -7.00 5.00 10.48
C LEU A 103 -6.19 6.25 10.84
N ARG A 104 -5.14 6.03 11.65
CA ARG A 104 -4.25 7.09 12.13
C ARG A 104 -2.98 7.20 11.29
N ALA A 105 -2.46 6.11 10.76
CA ALA A 105 -1.21 6.09 10.02
C ALA A 105 -1.38 5.38 8.69
N VAL A 106 -1.25 6.08 7.58
CA VAL A 106 -1.48 5.53 6.24
C VAL A 106 -0.20 5.60 5.42
N VAL A 107 0.17 4.47 4.82
CA VAL A 107 1.37 4.32 4.00
C VAL A 107 0.99 3.82 2.59
N PRO A 108 0.80 4.73 1.64
CA PRO A 108 0.68 4.39 0.23
C PRO A 108 2.08 4.16 -0.36
N ILE A 109 2.32 2.95 -0.87
CA ILE A 109 3.54 2.59 -1.61
C ILE A 109 3.23 2.59 -3.11
N ASN A 110 3.87 3.48 -3.85
CA ASN A 110 3.71 3.58 -5.32
C ASN A 110 2.25 3.68 -5.80
N GLY A 111 1.44 4.48 -5.10
CA GLY A 111 0.01 4.68 -5.40
C GLY A 111 -0.30 5.79 -6.39
N PHE A 112 -1.58 5.87 -6.76
CA PHE A 112 -2.13 6.89 -7.66
C PHE A 112 -2.78 8.03 -6.86
N HIS A 113 -2.95 9.19 -7.49
CA HIS A 113 -3.68 10.34 -6.92
C HIS A 113 -5.17 10.36 -7.28
N MET A 114 -5.63 9.36 -8.02
CA MET A 114 -6.99 9.17 -8.51
C MET A 114 -7.21 7.69 -8.86
N LEU A 115 -8.46 7.28 -9.09
CA LEU A 115 -8.75 5.97 -9.69
C LEU A 115 -8.74 6.09 -11.22
N ASP A 116 -8.08 5.14 -11.88
CA ASP A 116 -8.22 4.97 -13.32
C ASP A 116 -9.51 4.21 -13.66
N SER A 117 -9.99 4.34 -14.90
CA SER A 117 -11.23 3.70 -15.35
C SER A 117 -11.17 2.18 -15.47
N PHE A 118 -9.99 1.56 -15.39
CA PHE A 118 -9.84 0.10 -15.43
C PHE A 118 -10.02 -0.53 -14.04
N ASN A 119 -9.87 0.26 -12.98
CA ASN A 119 -10.02 -0.17 -11.60
C ASN A 119 -11.13 0.64 -10.89
N PRO A 120 -12.40 0.57 -11.36
CA PRO A 120 -13.49 1.29 -10.73
C PRO A 120 -13.73 0.77 -9.32
N MET A 121 -14.13 1.67 -8.42
CA MET A 121 -14.55 1.34 -7.07
C MET A 121 -15.84 2.07 -6.72
N LYS A 122 -16.52 1.57 -5.71
CA LYS A 122 -17.71 2.21 -5.12
C LYS A 122 -17.45 2.57 -3.65
N VAL A 123 -18.14 3.60 -3.19
CA VAL A 123 -18.20 3.99 -1.77
C VAL A 123 -19.67 4.09 -1.40
N ASN A 124 -20.14 3.27 -0.46
CA ASN A 124 -21.55 3.18 -0.09
C ASN A 124 -22.49 2.94 -1.29
N GLY A 125 -22.09 2.07 -2.23
CA GLY A 125 -22.89 1.79 -3.42
C GLY A 125 -22.79 2.84 -4.54
N ILE A 126 -22.11 3.97 -4.31
CA ILE A 126 -21.95 5.05 -5.28
C ILE A 126 -20.60 4.88 -5.99
N PRO A 127 -20.55 4.78 -7.33
CA PRO A 127 -19.30 4.75 -8.08
C PRO A 127 -18.44 5.98 -7.78
N PHE A 128 -17.18 5.74 -7.44
CA PHE A 128 -16.20 6.80 -7.28
C PHE A 128 -15.81 7.36 -8.65
N HIS A 129 -15.52 8.65 -8.73
CA HIS A 129 -15.11 9.28 -9.98
C HIS A 129 -13.78 8.69 -10.48
N THR A 130 -13.79 8.16 -11.70
CA THR A 130 -12.59 7.63 -12.36
C THR A 130 -12.10 8.59 -13.44
N ALA A 131 -10.80 8.58 -13.69
CA ALA A 131 -10.21 9.25 -14.85
C ALA A 131 -9.75 8.22 -15.88
N SER A 132 -9.77 8.58 -17.15
CA SER A 132 -9.22 7.77 -18.24
C SER A 132 -8.31 8.61 -19.12
N GLY A 133 -7.36 7.93 -19.75
CA GLY A 133 -6.42 8.53 -20.69
C GLY A 133 -6.63 7.98 -22.09
N ASP A 134 -5.88 8.54 -23.03
CA ASP A 134 -5.81 7.97 -24.38
C ASP A 134 -4.76 6.85 -24.42
N LEU A 135 -5.18 5.66 -24.86
CA LEU A 135 -4.32 4.49 -25.01
C LEU A 135 -3.16 4.73 -25.98
N GLN A 136 -3.23 5.75 -26.85
CA GLN A 136 -2.11 6.15 -27.71
C GLN A 136 -0.85 6.56 -26.94
N HIS A 137 -0.98 6.89 -25.65
CA HIS A 137 0.15 7.23 -24.78
C HIS A 137 0.82 6.01 -24.14
N LEU A 138 0.26 4.80 -24.30
CA LEU A 138 0.99 3.58 -23.95
C LEU A 138 2.23 3.45 -24.82
N ASP A 139 3.34 3.10 -24.18
CA ASP A 139 4.59 2.90 -24.88
C ASP A 139 5.31 1.64 -24.40
N LEU A 140 6.39 1.32 -25.12
CA LEU A 140 7.21 0.15 -24.87
C LEU A 140 8.62 0.60 -24.50
N LYS A 141 9.17 0.01 -23.44
CA LYS A 141 10.59 0.08 -23.09
C LYS A 141 11.21 -1.28 -23.40
N ASP A 142 12.14 -1.31 -24.35
CA ASP A 142 12.78 -2.54 -24.82
C ASP A 142 11.78 -3.64 -25.25
N GLY A 143 10.69 -3.22 -25.90
CA GLY A 143 9.61 -4.10 -26.36
C GLY A 143 8.65 -4.57 -25.25
N ILE A 144 8.78 -4.08 -24.02
CA ILE A 144 7.94 -4.43 -22.87
C ILE A 144 7.06 -3.25 -22.47
N LEU A 145 5.81 -3.51 -22.08
CA LEU A 145 4.86 -2.46 -21.77
C LEU A 145 5.31 -1.61 -20.58
N ARG A 146 5.41 -0.29 -20.81
CA ARG A 146 5.57 0.71 -19.77
C ARG A 146 4.21 1.38 -19.57
N TYR A 147 3.61 1.14 -18.42
CA TYR A 147 2.24 1.61 -18.15
C TYR A 147 2.20 3.03 -17.57
N SER A 148 3.31 3.48 -16.97
CA SER A 148 3.40 4.81 -16.38
C SER A 148 3.25 5.95 -17.39
N SER A 149 3.58 5.74 -18.67
CA SER A 149 3.41 6.71 -19.76
C SER A 149 1.94 7.06 -20.01
N PHE A 150 1.09 6.04 -20.10
CA PHE A 150 -0.36 6.21 -20.17
C PHE A 150 -0.91 6.91 -18.93
N LEU A 151 -0.60 6.43 -17.73
CA LEU A 151 -1.10 7.02 -16.49
C LEU A 151 -0.65 8.47 -16.28
N ALA A 152 0.56 8.82 -16.73
CA ALA A 152 1.06 10.18 -16.67
C ALA A 152 0.28 11.15 -17.57
N SER A 153 -0.32 10.63 -18.66
CA SER A 153 -1.12 11.40 -19.63
C SER A 153 -2.54 11.68 -19.15
N ILE A 154 -3.06 10.91 -18.18
CA ILE A 154 -4.43 11.09 -17.69
C ILE A 154 -4.57 12.50 -17.08
N PRO A 155 -5.52 13.32 -17.56
CA PRO A 155 -5.73 14.66 -17.04
C PRO A 155 -6.25 14.58 -15.61
N THR A 156 -5.65 15.41 -14.77
CA THR A 156 -6.01 15.53 -13.36
C THR A 156 -7.12 16.60 -13.23
N SER A 157 -8.22 16.28 -12.54
CA SER A 157 -9.32 17.22 -12.30
C SER A 157 -9.76 17.21 -10.83
N GLU A 158 -10.41 18.29 -10.37
CA GLU A 158 -10.93 18.38 -9.00
C GLU A 158 -11.95 17.27 -8.67
N GLU A 159 -12.65 16.72 -9.67
CA GLU A 159 -13.63 15.64 -9.48
C GLU A 159 -12.97 14.27 -9.31
N THR A 160 -11.80 14.05 -9.93
CA THR A 160 -11.15 12.73 -9.99
C THR A 160 -10.00 12.58 -8.99
N ILE A 161 -9.34 13.66 -8.59
CA ILE A 161 -8.30 13.61 -7.57
C ILE A 161 -8.91 13.17 -6.23
N PHE A 162 -8.18 12.31 -5.51
CA PHE A 162 -8.50 12.01 -4.13
C PHE A 162 -8.48 13.28 -3.29
N ARG A 163 -9.64 13.60 -2.71
CA ARG A 163 -9.84 14.73 -1.81
C ARG A 163 -9.21 14.48 -0.43
N ILE A 164 -7.91 14.19 -0.43
CA ILE A 164 -7.15 13.79 0.75
C ILE A 164 -7.20 14.83 1.86
N GLU A 165 -7.40 16.10 1.52
CA GLU A 165 -7.59 17.19 2.48
C GLU A 165 -8.82 17.02 3.38
N THR A 166 -9.82 16.22 2.97
CA THR A 166 -11.03 15.98 3.77
C THR A 166 -10.85 14.88 4.82
N CYS A 167 -9.67 14.25 4.88
CA CYS A 167 -9.39 13.19 5.84
C CYS A 167 -9.63 13.64 7.29
N PRO A 168 -9.87 12.68 8.21
CA PRO A 168 -9.94 12.93 9.65
C PRO A 168 -8.71 13.71 10.14
N LYS A 169 -8.91 14.55 11.16
CA LYS A 169 -7.85 15.46 11.68
C LYS A 169 -6.60 14.74 12.20
N ASP A 170 -6.77 13.49 12.62
CA ASP A 170 -5.76 12.67 13.28
C ASP A 170 -5.15 11.60 12.34
N THR A 171 -5.28 11.78 11.02
CA THR A 171 -4.72 10.88 10.01
C THR A 171 -3.41 11.42 9.46
N TYR A 172 -2.34 10.62 9.61
CA TYR A 172 -0.99 10.93 9.16
C TYR A 172 -0.61 10.07 7.96
N TRP A 173 0.21 10.62 7.08
CA TRP A 173 0.53 10.07 5.77
C TRP A 173 2.03 9.93 5.59
N HIS A 174 2.48 8.74 5.18
CA HIS A 174 3.82 8.55 4.64
C HIS A 174 3.74 7.96 3.24
N PHE A 175 3.95 8.79 2.23
CA PHE A 175 4.09 8.30 0.86
C PHE A 175 5.50 7.75 0.67
N LEU A 176 5.59 6.47 0.31
CA LEU A 176 6.84 5.79 -0.05
C LEU A 176 6.79 5.57 -1.55
N THR A 177 7.67 6.26 -2.28
CA THR A 177 7.61 6.36 -3.74
C THR A 177 8.93 5.96 -4.39
N SER A 178 8.82 5.31 -5.53
CA SER A 178 9.93 4.87 -6.36
C SER A 178 10.32 5.94 -7.36
N GLY A 179 11.60 6.29 -7.42
CA GLY A 179 12.11 7.31 -8.34
C GLY A 179 12.24 6.88 -9.80
N ASP A 180 12.17 5.57 -10.08
CA ASP A 180 12.16 5.01 -11.43
C ASP A 180 10.95 4.07 -11.64
N ASP A 181 9.77 4.47 -11.13
CA ASP A 181 8.54 3.70 -11.31
C ASP A 181 8.07 3.68 -12.77
N GLN A 182 8.10 2.51 -13.41
CA GLN A 182 7.69 2.34 -14.81
C GLN A 182 6.26 1.78 -14.97
N ALA A 183 5.58 1.46 -13.86
CA ALA A 183 4.20 0.98 -13.88
C ALA A 183 3.19 2.05 -13.44
N CYS A 184 3.61 2.99 -12.57
CA CYS A 184 2.78 4.07 -12.05
C CYS A 184 3.50 5.42 -12.19
N CYS A 185 2.73 6.51 -12.21
CA CYS A 185 3.24 7.87 -12.02
C CYS A 185 3.30 8.23 -10.52
N SER A 186 3.97 7.40 -9.71
CA SER A 186 3.86 7.42 -8.25
C SER A 186 4.43 8.68 -7.61
N GLU A 187 5.59 9.17 -8.06
CA GLU A 187 6.15 10.43 -7.56
C GLU A 187 5.22 11.62 -7.84
N LYS A 188 4.74 11.77 -9.09
CA LYS A 188 3.76 12.81 -9.46
C LYS A 188 2.53 12.73 -8.57
N SER A 189 2.01 11.51 -8.36
CA SER A 189 0.83 11.26 -7.54
C SER A 189 1.03 11.67 -6.08
N ALA A 190 2.14 11.26 -5.45
CA ALA A 190 2.44 11.63 -4.08
C ALA A 190 2.59 13.14 -3.91
N ARG A 191 3.24 13.84 -4.86
CA ARG A 191 3.40 15.31 -4.82
C ARG A 191 2.07 16.05 -4.96
N ILE A 192 1.15 15.57 -5.78
CA ILE A 192 -0.20 16.14 -5.91
C ILE A 192 -0.95 16.04 -4.57
N LEU A 193 -0.92 14.87 -3.94
CA LEU A 193 -1.62 14.64 -2.66
C LEU A 193 -0.95 15.37 -1.49
N GLU A 194 0.38 15.40 -1.44
CA GLU A 194 1.16 16.18 -0.46
C GLU A 194 0.81 17.67 -0.55
N LYS A 195 0.81 18.23 -1.77
CA LYS A 195 0.47 19.64 -1.97
C LYS A 195 -0.93 19.96 -1.46
N ARG A 196 -1.93 19.10 -1.73
CA ARG A 196 -3.30 19.29 -1.22
C ARG A 196 -3.36 19.33 0.30
N LEU A 197 -2.65 18.44 0.97
CA LEU A 197 -2.56 18.43 2.44
C LEU A 197 -1.89 19.70 2.97
N ILE A 198 -0.79 20.14 2.35
CA ILE A 198 -0.09 21.38 2.72
C ILE A 198 -1.00 22.60 2.53
N ASP A 199 -1.66 22.73 1.38
CA ASP A 199 -2.56 23.86 1.08
C ASP A 199 -3.76 23.90 2.05
N ALA A 200 -4.17 22.75 2.59
CA ALA A 200 -5.20 22.62 3.62
C ALA A 200 -4.69 22.82 5.06
N GLY A 201 -3.41 23.20 5.24
CA GLY A 201 -2.81 23.43 6.56
C GLY A 201 -2.43 22.16 7.34
N LYS A 202 -2.35 21.01 6.67
CA LYS A 202 -2.00 19.68 7.24
C LYS A 202 -0.57 19.24 6.89
N GLY A 203 0.34 20.19 6.67
CA GLY A 203 1.71 19.91 6.24
C GLY A 203 2.54 19.10 7.25
N ASP A 204 2.21 19.19 8.54
CA ASP A 204 2.80 18.39 9.63
C ASP A 204 2.28 16.95 9.68
N GLN A 205 1.23 16.64 8.92
CA GLN A 205 0.61 15.31 8.85
C GLN A 205 1.12 14.49 7.67
N VAL A 206 1.99 15.03 6.83
CA VAL A 206 2.43 14.36 5.59
C VAL A 206 3.95 14.36 5.45
N GLN A 207 4.47 13.22 5.00
CA GLN A 207 5.84 13.08 4.53
C GLN A 207 5.89 12.26 3.25
N VAL A 208 6.75 12.67 2.32
CA VAL A 208 7.01 11.96 1.05
C VAL A 208 8.47 11.57 1.00
N SER A 209 8.75 10.28 0.80
CA SER A 209 10.11 9.78 0.53
C SER A 209 10.17 9.18 -0.87
N ILE A 210 11.09 9.71 -1.67
CA ILE A 210 11.39 9.23 -3.01
C ILE A 210 12.69 8.42 -2.95
N LEU A 211 12.56 7.12 -3.20
CA LEU A 211 13.64 6.14 -3.22
C LEU A 211 14.23 6.12 -4.63
N LYS A 212 15.35 6.85 -4.80
CA LYS A 212 15.98 7.05 -6.11
C LYS A 212 16.36 5.72 -6.76
N ASN A 213 16.12 5.61 -8.07
CA ASN A 213 16.45 4.45 -8.91
C ASN A 213 15.86 3.12 -8.41
N THR A 214 14.73 3.18 -7.71
CA THR A 214 13.91 2.00 -7.41
C THR A 214 12.71 1.94 -8.34
N GLY A 215 12.25 0.73 -8.64
CA GLY A 215 11.07 0.46 -9.46
C GLY A 215 9.81 0.22 -8.64
N HIS A 216 8.71 -0.08 -9.33
CA HIS A 216 7.37 -0.19 -8.78
C HIS A 216 7.24 -1.22 -7.64
N LEU A 217 7.94 -2.35 -7.75
CA LEU A 217 7.83 -3.47 -6.81
C LEU A 217 8.76 -3.27 -5.60
N LEU A 218 8.39 -2.36 -4.72
CA LEU A 218 9.06 -2.16 -3.42
C LEU A 218 8.62 -3.22 -2.42
N GLU A 219 9.48 -4.21 -2.23
CA GLU A 219 9.27 -5.34 -1.34
C GLU A 219 10.03 -5.18 0.00
N PRO A 220 9.76 -6.02 1.01
CA PRO A 220 10.60 -6.08 2.20
C PRO A 220 12.10 -6.29 1.86
N PRO A 221 13.02 -5.95 2.79
CA PRO A 221 14.46 -6.01 2.55
C PRO A 221 14.93 -7.36 2.02
N TYR A 222 15.93 -7.32 1.14
CA TYR A 222 16.58 -8.48 0.52
C TYR A 222 15.73 -9.30 -0.46
N MET A 223 14.48 -8.90 -0.72
CA MET A 223 13.73 -9.46 -1.85
C MET A 223 14.39 -9.04 -3.18
N PRO A 224 14.61 -9.98 -4.11
CA PRO A 224 15.34 -9.70 -5.34
C PRO A 224 14.56 -8.75 -6.25
N HIS A 225 15.30 -7.85 -6.91
CA HIS A 225 14.73 -6.95 -7.91
C HIS A 225 14.12 -7.74 -9.06
N CYS A 226 12.84 -7.46 -9.34
CA CYS A 226 12.14 -7.93 -10.53
C CYS A 226 11.96 -6.75 -11.48
N GLU A 227 12.79 -6.67 -12.51
CA GLU A 227 12.74 -5.58 -13.50
C GLU A 227 11.50 -5.65 -14.39
N LYS A 228 11.07 -6.88 -14.74
CA LYS A 228 9.92 -7.14 -15.59
C LYS A 228 9.29 -8.49 -15.29
N SER A 229 7.97 -8.57 -15.42
CA SER A 229 7.23 -9.83 -15.27
C SER A 229 5.89 -9.77 -16.00
N TRP A 230 5.22 -10.92 -16.10
CA TRP A 230 3.86 -11.00 -16.59
C TRP A 230 2.90 -10.35 -15.59
N HIS A 231 2.10 -9.39 -16.05
CA HIS A 231 1.05 -8.77 -15.26
C HIS A 231 -0.29 -9.42 -15.58
N LYS A 232 -0.83 -10.23 -14.65
CA LYS A 232 -2.08 -11.00 -14.85
C LYS A 232 -3.28 -10.13 -15.24
N HIS A 233 -3.55 -9.06 -14.49
CA HIS A 233 -4.71 -8.20 -14.73
C HIS A 233 -4.61 -7.43 -16.06
N VAL A 234 -3.43 -6.94 -16.44
CA VAL A 234 -3.20 -6.27 -17.73
C VAL A 234 -3.09 -7.26 -18.91
N GLY A 235 -2.73 -8.52 -18.65
CA GLY A 235 -2.57 -9.54 -19.69
C GLY A 235 -1.34 -9.33 -20.58
N SER A 236 -0.27 -8.72 -20.05
CA SER A 236 0.96 -8.44 -20.80
C SER A 236 2.19 -8.44 -19.89
N TYR A 237 3.39 -8.54 -20.48
CA TYR A 237 4.63 -8.28 -19.76
C TYR A 237 4.79 -6.78 -19.50
N MET A 238 5.08 -6.41 -18.27
CA MET A 238 5.32 -5.03 -17.86
C MET A 238 6.73 -4.84 -17.32
N VAL A 239 7.26 -3.63 -17.56
CA VAL A 239 8.49 -3.17 -16.92
C VAL A 239 8.12 -2.43 -15.63
N TRP A 240 8.83 -2.76 -14.55
CA TRP A 240 8.61 -2.19 -13.22
C TRP A 240 9.59 -1.07 -12.89
N GLY A 241 10.75 -1.06 -13.55
CA GLY A 241 11.82 -0.09 -13.34
C GLY A 241 12.79 -0.46 -12.22
N GLY A 242 13.69 0.48 -11.91
CA GLY A 242 14.77 0.33 -10.92
C GLY A 242 15.95 -0.50 -11.42
N ASP A 243 17.04 -0.45 -10.64
CA ASP A 243 18.20 -1.33 -10.82
C ASP A 243 18.48 -2.17 -9.58
N LYS A 244 19.18 -3.29 -9.76
CA LYS A 244 19.40 -4.29 -8.69
C LYS A 244 19.97 -3.71 -7.40
N TYR A 245 20.94 -2.80 -7.51
CA TYR A 245 21.67 -2.28 -6.36
C TYR A 245 20.84 -1.25 -5.61
N ASN A 246 20.29 -0.27 -6.34
CA ASN A 246 19.48 0.78 -5.75
C ASN A 246 18.13 0.24 -5.26
N GLN A 247 17.55 -0.77 -5.93
CA GLN A 247 16.36 -1.48 -5.44
C GLN A 247 16.60 -2.10 -4.07
N ALA A 248 17.69 -2.84 -3.90
CA ALA A 248 18.00 -3.50 -2.62
C ALA A 248 18.16 -2.47 -1.49
N LYS A 249 18.94 -1.41 -1.73
CA LYS A 249 19.12 -0.31 -0.75
C LYS A 249 17.84 0.44 -0.46
N GLY A 250 17.06 0.74 -1.49
CA GLY A 250 15.81 1.46 -1.36
C GLY A 250 14.77 0.65 -0.58
N GLN A 251 14.72 -0.67 -0.73
CA GLN A 251 13.88 -1.55 0.08
C GLN A 251 14.29 -1.57 1.55
N GLU A 252 15.59 -1.58 1.87
CA GLU A 252 16.07 -1.43 3.25
C GLU A 252 15.67 -0.09 3.86
N ASP A 253 15.87 1.00 3.11
CA ASP A 253 15.53 2.36 3.55
C ASP A 253 14.01 2.54 3.73
N MET A 254 13.22 2.07 2.77
CA MET A 254 11.75 2.02 2.81
C MET A 254 11.26 1.30 4.07
N TRP A 255 11.83 0.13 4.37
CA TRP A 255 11.44 -0.69 5.50
C TRP A 255 11.71 0.00 6.84
N ASN A 256 12.87 0.64 6.97
CA ASN A 256 13.22 1.39 8.17
C ASN A 256 12.29 2.60 8.37
N LYS A 257 12.01 3.35 7.30
CA LYS A 257 11.07 4.48 7.33
C LYS A 257 9.65 4.04 7.69
N LEU A 258 9.19 2.93 7.11
CA LEU A 258 7.89 2.32 7.38
C LEU A 258 7.72 1.98 8.87
N ILE A 259 8.69 1.25 9.44
CA ILE A 259 8.66 0.85 10.86
C ILE A 259 8.71 2.09 11.76
N ALA A 260 9.59 3.05 11.46
CA ALA A 260 9.72 4.27 12.24
C ALA A 260 8.41 5.07 12.25
N PHE A 261 7.77 5.23 11.09
CA PHE A 261 6.50 5.94 10.97
C PHE A 261 5.36 5.26 11.74
N PHE A 262 5.19 3.94 11.58
CA PHE A 262 4.15 3.23 12.34
C PHE A 262 4.41 3.25 13.84
N SER A 263 5.67 3.10 14.27
CA SER A 263 6.03 3.17 15.70
C SER A 263 5.73 4.55 16.28
N ASP A 264 6.02 5.62 15.54
CA ASP A 264 5.74 6.99 15.97
C ASP A 264 4.22 7.28 16.06
N LYS A 265 3.45 6.87 15.04
CA LYS A 265 2.02 7.25 14.95
C LYS A 265 1.07 6.31 15.69
N LEU A 266 1.43 5.04 15.84
CA LEU A 266 0.59 4.01 16.47
C LEU A 266 1.10 3.59 17.86
N GLY A 267 2.33 3.96 18.20
CA GLY A 267 3.02 3.52 19.41
C GLY A 267 4.07 2.46 19.10
N SER A 268 5.18 2.50 19.86
CA SER A 268 6.27 1.54 19.68
C SER A 268 5.81 0.12 20.03
N PRO A 269 6.01 -0.84 19.12
CA PRO A 269 5.67 -2.22 19.41
C PRO A 269 6.55 -2.78 20.54
N PRO A 270 6.04 -3.74 21.34
CA PRO A 270 6.84 -4.40 22.36
C PRO A 270 8.04 -5.13 21.73
N ALA A 271 9.18 -5.12 22.42
CA ALA A 271 10.33 -5.89 21.99
C ALA A 271 10.00 -7.38 21.99
N LEU A 272 10.38 -8.08 20.93
CA LEU A 272 10.26 -9.53 20.90
C LEU A 272 11.15 -10.15 21.98
N PRO A 273 10.68 -11.22 22.66
CA PRO A 273 11.55 -11.97 23.53
C PRO A 273 12.74 -12.50 22.71
N PRO A 274 13.95 -12.54 23.30
CA PRO A 274 15.09 -13.11 22.61
C PRO A 274 14.78 -14.55 22.22
N PHE A 275 15.25 -14.95 21.04
CA PHE A 275 15.11 -16.32 20.56
C PHE A 275 15.72 -17.28 21.58
N SER A 276 14.87 -18.10 22.20
CA SER A 276 15.25 -18.99 23.31
C SER A 276 15.44 -20.46 22.91
N GLY A 277 15.31 -20.80 21.63
CA GLY A 277 15.36 -22.17 21.14
C GLY A 277 16.68 -22.53 20.46
N ALA A 278 17.45 -23.47 20.99
CA ALA A 278 18.50 -24.13 20.20
C ALA A 278 17.89 -24.70 18.91
N PHE A 279 18.54 -24.49 17.76
CA PHE A 279 18.20 -25.21 16.54
C PHE A 279 18.39 -26.71 16.81
N LYS A 280 17.32 -27.43 17.17
CA LYS A 280 17.35 -28.89 17.15
C LYS A 280 17.48 -29.27 15.69
N LYS A 281 18.71 -29.63 15.27
CA LYS A 281 18.92 -30.35 14.02
C LYS A 281 18.03 -31.59 14.08
N SER A 282 16.92 -31.59 13.35
CA SER A 282 16.27 -32.84 13.00
C SER A 282 17.24 -33.56 12.06
N SER A 283 17.79 -34.68 12.50
CA SER A 283 18.40 -35.63 11.58
C SER A 283 17.32 -36.03 10.59
N LEU A 284 17.52 -35.66 9.32
CA LEU A 284 16.82 -36.25 8.19
C LEU A 284 17.03 -37.77 8.16
#